data_AF-A0A5Q4Z3R2-F1
#
_entry.id   AF-A0A5Q4Z3R2-F1
#
_cell.length_a   1.000
_cell.length_b   1.000
_cell.length_c   1.000
_cell.angle_alpha   90.00
_cell.angle_beta   90.00
_cell.angle_gamma   90.00
#
_symmetry.space_group_name_H-M   'P 1'
#
loop_
_entity.id
_entity.type
_entity.pdbx_description
1 polymer ?
#
loop_
_entity_poly.entity_id
_entity_poly.type
_entity_poly.pdbx_seq_one_letter_code
_entity_poly.pdbx_strand_id
1 'polypeptide(L)'
;MQWMPCRPPAPVVEFAGACGTDAPTYSLDRPGMSAFVLEDGVVYHTYSTYGRGVDALWSMYQWLDRAPKGRNETGVWWRRHDEYGKH
;
A
#
# COMPACT_ATOMS: atom_id res chain seq x y z
N MET A 1 9.30 -30.69 6.20
CA MET A 1 8.59 -29.93 5.15
C MET A 1 9.12 -28.51 5.19
N GLN A 2 10.08 -28.17 4.34
CA GLN A 2 10.71 -26.85 4.33
C GLN A 2 9.85 -25.92 3.49
N TRP A 3 9.20 -24.95 4.13
CA TRP A 3 8.49 -23.88 3.43
C TRP A 3 9.49 -23.08 2.61
N MET A 4 9.36 -23.11 1.28
CA MET A 4 10.03 -22.15 0.42
C MET A 4 9.29 -20.80 0.56
N PRO A 5 9.98 -19.68 0.79
CA PRO A 5 9.31 -18.39 0.79
C PRO A 5 8.68 -18.17 -0.59
N CYS A 6 7.39 -17.87 -0.60
CA CYS A 6 6.69 -17.52 -1.83
C CYS A 6 7.40 -16.29 -2.43
N ARG A 7 7.81 -16.40 -3.70
CA ARG A 7 8.46 -15.29 -4.40
C ARG A 7 7.50 -14.08 -4.37
N PRO A 8 7.96 -12.88 -3.97
CA PRO A 8 7.11 -11.70 -3.98
C PRO A 8 6.57 -11.44 -5.40
N PRO A 9 5.31 -10.98 -5.54
CA PRO A 9 4.76 -10.63 -6.85
C PRO A 9 5.65 -9.61 -7.57
N ALA A 10 5.79 -9.74 -8.89
CA ALA A 10 6.66 -8.86 -9.69
C ALA A 10 6.44 -7.36 -9.45
N PRO A 11 5.19 -6.86 -9.32
CA PRO A 11 4.97 -5.44 -8.99
C PRO A 11 5.60 -5.04 -7.65
N VAL A 12 5.53 -5.90 -6.62
CA VAL A 12 6.10 -5.62 -5.29
C VAL A 12 7.62 -5.48 -5.37
N VAL A 13 8.28 -6.29 -6.20
CA VAL A 13 9.73 -6.21 -6.43
C VAL A 13 10.12 -4.92 -7.14
N GLU A 14 9.37 -4.53 -8.18
CA GLU A 14 9.60 -3.30 -8.93
C GLU A 14 9.44 -2.06 -8.05
N PHE A 15 8.35 -2.00 -7.28
CA PHE A 15 8.12 -0.90 -6.35
C PHE A 15 9.19 -0.81 -5.27
N ALA A 16 9.59 -1.95 -4.69
CA ALA A 16 10.66 -1.99 -3.70
C ALA A 16 11.97 -1.43 -4.28
N GLY A 17 12.32 -1.83 -5.51
CA GLY A 17 13.48 -1.29 -6.23
C GLY A 17 13.41 0.22 -6.44
N ALA A 18 12.24 0.77 -6.79
CA ALA A 18 12.04 2.21 -6.93
C ALA A 18 12.22 2.97 -5.60
N CYS A 19 11.89 2.33 -4.47
CA CYS A 19 12.13 2.87 -3.13
C CYS A 19 13.57 2.64 -2.63
N GLY A 20 14.42 1.96 -3.39
CA GLY A 20 15.80 1.62 -2.99
C GLY A 20 15.87 0.53 -1.92
N THR A 21 14.89 -0.37 -1.86
CA THR A 21 14.77 -1.40 -0.80
C THR A 21 14.35 -2.77 -1.35
N ASP A 22 14.32 -3.81 -0.52
CA ASP A 22 13.81 -5.15 -0.84
C ASP A 22 12.29 -5.29 -0.57
N ALA A 23 11.66 -6.31 -1.18
CA ALA A 23 10.21 -6.52 -1.10
C ALA A 23 9.67 -6.75 0.33
N PRO A 24 10.33 -7.55 1.21
CA PRO A 24 9.99 -7.62 2.63
C PRO A 24 9.96 -6.24 3.31
N THR A 25 11.03 -5.45 3.16
CA THR A 25 11.13 -4.11 3.76
C THR A 25 10.10 -3.14 3.19
N TYR A 26 9.90 -3.15 1.86
CA TYR A 26 8.89 -2.34 1.18
C TYR A 26 7.46 -2.64 1.67
N SER A 27 7.19 -3.89 2.05
CA SER A 27 5.86 -4.30 2.51
C SER A 27 5.50 -3.76 3.89
N LEU A 28 6.50 -3.36 4.70
CA LEU A 28 6.29 -2.80 6.03
C LEU A 28 5.80 -1.34 6.01
N ASP A 29 6.13 -0.58 4.96
CA ASP A 29 5.80 0.84 4.84
C ASP A 29 4.61 1.11 3.91
N ARG A 30 3.75 0.11 3.73
CA ARG A 30 2.56 0.24 2.88
C ARG A 30 1.43 0.93 3.65
N PRO A 31 0.56 1.68 2.95
CA PRO A 31 -0.62 2.25 3.58
C PRO A 31 -1.46 1.13 4.20
N GLY A 32 -1.86 1.35 5.45
CA GLY A 32 -2.67 0.44 6.22
C GLY A 32 -3.57 1.18 7.19
N MET A 33 -4.69 0.55 7.52
CA MET A 33 -5.58 1.00 8.57
C MET A 33 -5.84 -0.16 9.51
N SER A 34 -5.81 0.12 10.80
CA SER A 34 -6.19 -0.82 11.84
C SER A 34 -7.24 -0.18 12.74
N ALA A 35 -8.22 -0.98 13.17
CA ALA A 35 -9.16 -0.60 14.21
C ALA A 35 -8.87 -1.39 15.46
N PHE A 36 -8.91 -0.70 16.60
CA PHE A 36 -8.71 -1.29 17.91
C PHE A 36 -9.89 -0.95 18.81
N VAL A 37 -10.25 -1.90 19.68
CA VAL A 37 -11.24 -1.71 20.75
C VAL A 37 -10.55 -1.92 22.08
N LEU A 38 -10.81 -1.05 23.05
CA LEU A 38 -10.38 -1.20 24.43
C LEU A 38 -11.58 -1.69 25.26
N GLU A 39 -11.51 -2.89 25.79
CA GLU A 39 -12.57 -3.51 26.61
C GLU A 39 -11.93 -4.23 27.80
N ASP A 40 -12.41 -3.96 29.01
CA ASP A 40 -11.88 -4.51 30.28
C ASP A 40 -10.36 -4.37 30.46
N GLY A 41 -9.79 -3.27 29.97
CA GLY A 41 -8.35 -3.01 30.02
C GLY A 41 -7.50 -3.77 28.99
N VAL A 42 -8.13 -4.53 28.09
CA VAL A 42 -7.48 -5.27 27.00
C VAL A 42 -7.72 -4.56 25.67
N VAL A 43 -6.66 -4.42 24.87
CA VAL A 43 -6.74 -3.86 23.51
C VAL A 43 -6.87 -5.00 22.50
N TYR A 44 -7.96 -4.98 21.75
CA TYR A 44 -8.25 -5.95 20.69
C TYR A 44 -8.02 -5.32 19.31
N HIS A 45 -7.33 -6.03 18.43
CA HIS A 45 -7.18 -5.67 17.02
C HIS A 45 -8.34 -6.25 16.23
N THR A 46 -9.39 -5.46 16.02
CA THR A 46 -10.68 -5.94 15.51
C THR A 46 -10.77 -5.91 13.99
N TYR A 47 -9.96 -5.07 13.34
CA TYR A 47 -9.89 -4.98 11.88
C TYR A 47 -8.53 -4.47 11.44
N SER A 48 -8.03 -5.00 10.32
CA SER A 48 -6.88 -4.45 9.62
C SER A 48 -7.05 -4.57 8.13
N THR A 49 -6.55 -3.59 7.39
CA THR A 49 -6.54 -3.59 5.94
C THR A 49 -5.31 -2.86 5.42
N TYR A 50 -4.77 -3.30 4.29
CA TYR A 50 -3.53 -2.80 3.71
C TYR A 50 -3.65 -2.62 2.20
N GLY A 51 -2.84 -1.74 1.63
CA GLY A 51 -2.78 -1.51 0.19
C GLY A 51 -4.15 -1.16 -0.38
N ARG A 52 -4.68 -1.98 -1.29
CA ARG A 52 -5.98 -1.71 -1.93
C ARG A 52 -7.17 -1.75 -0.98
N GLY A 53 -7.01 -2.37 0.19
CA GLY A 53 -8.06 -2.42 1.18
C GLY A 53 -8.35 -1.07 1.85
N VAL A 54 -7.48 -0.06 1.67
CA VAL A 54 -7.77 1.33 2.05
C VAL A 54 -8.41 2.18 0.93
N ASP A 55 -8.61 1.62 -0.27
CA ASP A 55 -9.18 2.35 -1.43
C ASP A 55 -10.60 2.91 -1.12
N ALA A 56 -11.35 2.28 -0.21
CA ALA A 56 -12.68 2.75 0.20
C ALA A 56 -12.64 3.96 1.15
N LEU A 57 -11.52 4.16 1.82
CA LEU A 57 -11.28 5.26 2.76
C LEU A 57 -10.68 6.47 2.06
N TRP A 58 -9.99 6.23 0.93
CA TRP A 58 -9.43 7.26 0.08
C TRP A 58 -10.50 7.80 -0.88
N SER A 59 -11.01 9.00 -0.59
CA SER A 59 -12.15 9.56 -1.33
C SER A 59 -11.89 9.76 -2.83
N MET A 60 -10.67 10.07 -3.26
CA MET A 60 -10.39 10.41 -4.67
C MET A 60 -10.40 9.22 -5.64
N TYR A 61 -9.94 8.04 -5.25
CA TYR A 61 -9.86 6.90 -6.17
C TYR A 61 -11.23 6.41 -6.63
N GLN A 62 -12.22 6.44 -5.73
CA GLN A 62 -13.60 6.06 -6.05
C GLN A 62 -14.23 6.97 -7.12
N TRP A 63 -13.84 8.25 -7.17
CA TRP A 63 -14.29 9.18 -8.21
C TRP A 63 -13.60 8.89 -9.55
N LEU A 64 -12.29 8.61 -9.54
CA LEU A 64 -11.53 8.30 -10.76
C LEU A 64 -11.98 6.98 -11.40
N ASP A 65 -12.37 5.97 -10.62
CA ASP A 65 -12.88 4.70 -11.16
C ASP A 65 -14.23 4.86 -11.91
N ARG A 66 -14.92 5.99 -11.72
CA ARG A 66 -16.16 6.34 -12.43
C ARG A 66 -15.94 7.28 -13.62
N ALA A 67 -14.74 7.84 -13.76
CA ALA A 67 -14.40 8.66 -14.91
C ALA A 67 -14.26 7.79 -16.18
N PRO A 68 -14.62 8.29 -17.38
CA PRO A 68 -14.50 7.51 -18.63
C PRO A 68 -13.08 7.01 -18.96
N LYS A 69 -12.05 7.67 -18.45
CA LYS A 69 -10.63 7.25 -18.60
C LYS A 69 -10.09 6.51 -17.37
N GLY A 70 -10.95 6.22 -16.40
CA GLY A 70 -10.53 5.66 -15.12
C GLY A 70 -9.45 6.54 -14.47
N ARG A 71 -8.44 5.87 -13.94
CA ARG A 71 -7.25 6.49 -13.35
C ARG A 71 -6.29 7.07 -14.41
N ASN A 72 -6.41 6.67 -15.68
CA ASN A 72 -5.55 7.09 -16.79
C ASN A 72 -4.04 6.96 -16.50
N GLU A 73 -3.65 5.94 -15.74
CA GLU A 73 -2.26 5.68 -15.33
C GLU A 73 -1.57 4.76 -16.35
N THR A 74 -0.36 5.13 -16.81
CA THR A 74 0.47 4.31 -17.71
C THR A 74 1.57 3.53 -16.99
N GLY A 75 1.59 3.59 -15.65
CA GLY A 75 2.62 3.01 -14.80
C GLY A 75 2.79 3.80 -13.50
N VAL A 76 3.85 3.49 -12.77
CA VAL A 76 4.23 4.17 -11.52
C VAL A 76 4.69 5.58 -11.85
N TRP A 77 3.89 6.59 -11.48
CA TRP A 77 4.20 7.99 -11.79
C TRP A 77 4.57 8.82 -10.54
N TRP A 78 4.17 8.36 -9.36
CA TRP A 78 4.53 9.00 -8.10
C TRP A 78 6.00 8.74 -7.75
N ARG A 79 6.67 9.79 -7.28
CA ARG A 79 8.05 9.78 -6.76
C ARG A 79 8.04 9.87 -5.24
N ARG A 80 9.18 9.57 -4.60
CA ARG A 80 9.37 9.89 -3.18
C ARG A 80 9.33 11.40 -2.99
N HIS A 81 8.94 11.85 -1.80
CA HIS A 81 8.76 13.27 -1.52
C HIS A 81 10.02 14.12 -1.83
N ASP A 82 11.21 13.56 -1.58
CA ASP A 82 12.53 14.16 -1.82
C ASP A 82 13.01 14.07 -3.29
N GLU A 83 12.31 13.31 -4.14
CA GLU A 83 12.66 13.12 -5.55
C GLU A 83 11.90 14.06 -6.50
N TYR A 84 10.87 14.74 -6.00
CA TYR A 84 10.31 15.88 -6.73
C TYR A 84 11.33 17.01 -6.64
N GLY A 85 11.69 17.60 -7.79
CA GLY A 85 12.70 18.65 -7.88
C GLY A 85 12.48 19.73 -6.81
N LYS A 86 13.59 20.25 -6.25
CA LYS A 86 13.53 21.35 -5.27
C LYS A 86 12.83 22.55 -5.93
N HIS A 87 11.64 22.87 -5.44
CA HIS A 87 10.98 24.14 -5.74
C HIS A 87 11.65 25.29 -4.97
#